data_AF-A0A3M1HNK4-F1
#
_entry.id   AF-A0A3M1HNK4-F1
#
_cell.length_a   1.000
_cell.length_b   1.000
_cell.length_c   1.000
_cell.angle_alpha   90.00
_cell.angle_beta   90.00
_cell.angle_gamma   90.00
#
_symmetry.space_group_name_H-M   'P 1'
#
loop_
_entity.id
_entity.type
_entity.pdbx_description
1 polymer ?
#
loop_
_entity_poly.entity_id
_entity_poly.type
_entity_poly.pdbx_seq_one_letter_code
_entity_poly.pdbx_strand_id
1 'polypeptide(L)'
;MESLKKTFDYLQKEYPHIPLLLDGKRGDIGNTNQGTIEFAFKYLGAHGITLYPLMGQEALSSFLNLKDKGLFFLCRTSNSGAEEFFDLPFSGSHRLLYEQIGLTISEKWNQNRNCYLVLGGTHMDSLKRVREITNHMIALVPGIGHQGGQIASFQNLSESLSKNPLIFHSSRSIIYASKERDFAQKSRQAALEMVHEIQKLGDGLW
;
A
#
# COMPACT_ATOMS: atom_id res chain seq x y z
N MET A 1 -6.03 -4.87 -21.37
CA MET A 1 -4.64 -5.17 -20.98
C MET A 1 -3.61 -4.34 -21.75
N GLU A 2 -3.84 -4.08 -23.03
CA GLU A 2 -2.95 -3.25 -23.85
C GLU A 2 -2.69 -1.84 -23.25
N SER A 3 -3.73 -1.12 -22.82
CA SER A 3 -3.56 0.21 -22.21
C SER A 3 -2.70 0.18 -20.94
N LEU A 4 -2.82 -0.87 -20.12
CA LEU A 4 -1.98 -1.03 -18.92
C LEU A 4 -0.50 -1.17 -19.30
N LYS A 5 -0.19 -2.04 -20.28
CA LYS A 5 1.18 -2.22 -20.77
C LYS A 5 1.74 -0.93 -21.35
N LYS A 6 0.97 -0.23 -22.19
CA LYS A 6 1.35 1.07 -22.76
C LYS A 6 1.65 2.11 -21.68
N THR A 7 0.85 2.15 -20.60
CA THR A 7 1.10 3.04 -19.46
C THR A 7 2.41 2.70 -18.74
N PHE A 8 2.64 1.42 -18.43
CA PHE A 8 3.89 1.00 -17.78
C PHE A 8 5.12 1.28 -18.64
N ASP A 9 5.05 1.02 -19.94
CA ASP A 9 6.14 1.26 -20.89
C ASP A 9 6.45 2.74 -21.03
N TYR A 10 5.42 3.57 -21.14
CA TYR A 10 5.58 5.02 -21.20
C TYR A 10 6.23 5.55 -19.92
N LEU A 11 5.76 5.13 -18.75
CA LEU A 11 6.31 5.60 -17.47
C LEU A 11 7.76 5.15 -17.27
N GLN A 12 8.10 3.91 -17.62
CA GLN A 12 9.48 3.43 -17.51
C GLN A 12 10.43 4.15 -18.48
N LYS A 13 9.97 4.44 -19.69
CA LYS A 13 10.78 5.11 -20.70
C LYS A 13 11.00 6.59 -20.38
N GLU A 14 9.92 7.31 -20.07
CA GLU A 14 9.95 8.77 -19.93
C GLU A 14 10.23 9.21 -18.48
N TYR A 15 9.93 8.37 -17.49
CA TYR A 15 10.09 8.65 -16.06
C TYR A 15 10.70 7.46 -15.28
N PRO A 16 11.89 6.98 -15.67
CA PRO A 16 12.50 5.76 -15.10
C PRO A 16 12.78 5.83 -13.59
N HIS A 17 12.80 7.03 -13.02
CA HIS A 17 13.03 7.27 -11.59
C HIS A 17 11.77 7.12 -10.73
N ILE A 18 10.58 7.02 -11.34
CA ILE A 18 9.31 6.89 -10.62
C ILE A 18 9.03 5.41 -10.35
N PRO A 19 8.94 4.97 -9.08
CA PRO A 19 8.56 3.60 -8.75
C PRO A 19 7.14 3.28 -9.24
N LEU A 20 6.94 2.06 -9.71
CA LEU A 20 5.66 1.60 -10.26
C LEU A 20 5.12 0.44 -9.41
N LEU A 21 3.99 0.65 -8.77
CA LEU A 21 3.30 -0.35 -7.98
C LEU A 21 2.10 -0.91 -8.76
N LEU A 22 2.05 -2.23 -8.93
CA LEU A 22 0.86 -2.91 -9.42
C LEU A 22 -0.08 -3.24 -8.26
N ASP A 23 -1.18 -2.52 -8.13
CA ASP A 23 -2.23 -2.88 -7.17
C ASP A 23 -3.08 -4.06 -7.67
N GLY A 24 -2.50 -5.26 -7.65
CA GLY A 24 -3.11 -6.49 -8.17
C GLY A 24 -3.84 -7.35 -7.13
N LYS A 25 -3.60 -7.13 -5.84
CA LYS A 25 -4.15 -7.89 -4.69
C LYS A 25 -4.12 -9.40 -4.94
N ARG A 26 -2.92 -9.91 -5.26
CA ARG A 26 -2.71 -11.31 -5.65
C ARG A 26 -2.34 -12.17 -4.44
N GLY A 27 -2.34 -13.48 -4.59
CA GLY A 27 -2.05 -14.40 -3.52
C GLY A 27 -2.78 -15.70 -3.79
N ASP A 28 -2.14 -16.56 -4.57
CA ASP A 28 -2.59 -17.90 -4.94
C ASP A 28 -1.56 -18.92 -4.44
N ILE A 29 -1.56 -20.14 -4.95
CA ILE A 29 -0.60 -21.21 -4.61
C ILE A 29 0.30 -21.59 -5.79
N GLY A 30 1.50 -22.08 -5.47
CA GLY A 30 2.39 -22.76 -6.41
C GLY A 30 2.60 -22.02 -7.73
N ASN A 31 2.37 -22.73 -8.85
CA ASN A 31 2.62 -22.23 -10.20
C ASN A 31 1.74 -21.03 -10.60
N THR A 32 0.57 -20.85 -9.99
CA THR A 32 -0.29 -19.69 -10.30
C THR A 32 0.38 -18.38 -9.90
N ASN A 33 1.14 -18.39 -8.79
CA ASN A 33 1.94 -17.25 -8.38
C ASN A 33 3.07 -16.96 -9.37
N GLN A 34 3.66 -17.98 -10.01
CA GLN A 34 4.69 -17.74 -11.02
C GLN A 34 4.15 -16.97 -12.23
N GLY A 35 2.97 -17.32 -12.74
CA GLY A 35 2.34 -16.55 -13.82
C GLY A 35 2.09 -15.09 -13.42
N THR A 36 1.71 -14.85 -12.16
CA THR A 36 1.56 -13.50 -11.63
C THR A 36 2.88 -12.75 -11.54
N ILE A 37 3.95 -13.40 -11.08
CA ILE A 37 5.31 -12.85 -10.99
C ILE A 37 5.82 -12.46 -12.38
N GLU A 38 5.66 -13.35 -13.36
CA GLU A 38 6.06 -13.09 -14.74
C GLU A 38 5.28 -11.92 -15.34
N PHE A 39 3.96 -11.89 -15.14
CA PHE A 39 3.14 -10.79 -15.60
C PHE A 39 3.54 -9.45 -14.94
N ALA A 40 3.64 -9.42 -13.61
CA ALA A 40 3.87 -8.18 -12.87
C ALA A 40 5.29 -7.64 -13.10
N PHE A 41 6.30 -8.49 -13.03
CA PHE A 41 7.70 -8.05 -12.97
C PHE A 41 8.46 -8.19 -14.28
N LYS A 42 8.16 -9.20 -15.10
CA LYS A 42 8.82 -9.36 -16.41
C LYS A 42 8.06 -8.64 -17.52
N TYR A 43 6.73 -8.84 -17.60
CA TYR A 43 5.93 -8.27 -18.67
C TYR A 43 5.62 -6.79 -18.44
N LEU A 44 5.13 -6.43 -17.25
CA LEU A 44 4.85 -5.02 -16.95
C LEU A 44 6.09 -4.24 -16.49
N GLY A 45 7.08 -4.88 -15.87
CA GLY A 45 8.22 -4.17 -15.28
C GLY A 45 7.86 -3.40 -14.00
N ALA A 46 6.89 -3.89 -13.22
CA ALA A 46 6.54 -3.27 -11.95
C ALA A 46 7.70 -3.37 -10.94
N HIS A 47 7.76 -2.40 -10.04
CA HIS A 47 8.71 -2.37 -8.92
C HIS A 47 8.13 -3.04 -7.67
N GLY A 48 6.80 -3.10 -7.55
CA GLY A 48 6.13 -3.81 -6.47
C GLY A 48 4.72 -4.27 -6.84
N ILE A 49 4.13 -5.06 -5.96
CA ILE A 49 2.77 -5.60 -6.09
C ILE A 49 2.04 -5.65 -4.75
N THR A 50 0.72 -5.47 -4.76
CA THR A 50 -0.12 -5.72 -3.57
C THR A 50 -0.56 -7.18 -3.47
N LEU A 51 -0.55 -7.75 -2.25
CA LEU A 51 -0.80 -9.17 -1.98
C LEU A 51 -1.78 -9.40 -0.81
N TYR A 52 -2.62 -10.42 -0.92
CA TYR A 52 -3.42 -10.94 0.20
C TYR A 52 -2.60 -11.94 1.03
N PRO A 53 -2.49 -11.77 2.36
CA PRO A 53 -1.66 -12.64 3.19
C PRO A 53 -2.36 -13.93 3.63
N LEU A 54 -3.67 -14.08 3.40
CA LEU A 54 -4.47 -15.10 4.09
C LEU A 54 -4.10 -16.56 3.73
N MET A 55 -3.50 -16.80 2.57
CA MET A 55 -3.05 -18.15 2.17
C MET A 55 -1.77 -18.60 2.88
N GLY A 56 -1.12 -17.70 3.63
CA GLY A 56 0.05 -18.03 4.44
C GLY A 56 1.38 -17.97 3.70
N GLN A 57 2.45 -18.20 4.47
CA GLN A 57 3.84 -18.00 4.02
C GLN A 57 4.26 -18.98 2.92
N GLU A 58 3.84 -20.24 3.02
CA GLU A 58 4.21 -21.30 2.08
C GLU A 58 3.69 -20.96 0.68
N ALA A 59 2.39 -20.66 0.56
CA ALA A 59 1.76 -20.25 -0.69
C ALA A 59 2.46 -19.04 -1.33
N LEU A 60 2.82 -18.04 -0.51
CA LEU A 60 3.44 -16.79 -0.95
C LEU A 60 4.97 -16.84 -1.05
N SER A 61 5.61 -18.00 -0.80
CA SER A 61 7.06 -18.14 -0.78
C SER A 61 7.73 -17.69 -2.08
N SER A 62 7.09 -17.95 -3.23
CA SER A 62 7.56 -17.50 -4.54
C SER A 62 7.70 -15.97 -4.65
N PHE A 63 6.78 -15.21 -4.05
CA PHE A 63 6.90 -13.76 -3.92
C PHE A 63 7.95 -13.37 -2.89
N LEU A 64 7.90 -13.97 -1.68
CA LEU A 64 8.79 -13.63 -0.57
C LEU A 64 10.28 -13.87 -0.89
N ASN A 65 10.58 -14.77 -1.83
CA ASN A 65 11.94 -15.03 -2.31
C ASN A 65 12.48 -13.96 -3.27
N LEU A 66 11.63 -13.05 -3.79
CA LEU A 66 12.06 -11.93 -4.62
C LEU A 66 12.67 -10.85 -3.73
N LYS A 67 13.98 -10.61 -3.83
CA LYS A 67 14.71 -9.68 -2.95
C LYS A 67 14.67 -8.22 -3.40
N ASP A 68 14.37 -8.00 -4.67
CA ASP A 68 14.45 -6.70 -5.35
C ASP A 68 13.08 -6.09 -5.68
N LYS A 69 11.99 -6.71 -5.23
CA LYS A 69 10.60 -6.27 -5.48
C LYS A 69 9.91 -5.86 -4.20
N GLY A 70 9.08 -4.82 -4.25
CA GLY A 70 8.26 -4.39 -3.12
C GLY A 70 6.99 -5.24 -2.98
N LEU A 71 6.76 -5.82 -1.81
CA LEU A 71 5.60 -6.68 -1.53
C LEU A 71 4.66 -5.99 -0.54
N PHE A 72 3.52 -5.49 -0.99
CA PHE A 72 2.58 -4.72 -0.19
C PHE A 72 1.43 -5.58 0.28
N PHE A 73 1.46 -6.04 1.53
CA PHE A 73 0.47 -6.96 2.06
C PHE A 73 -0.75 -6.25 2.63
N LEU A 74 -1.93 -6.70 2.25
CA LEU A 74 -3.19 -6.21 2.78
C LEU A 74 -3.32 -6.58 4.27
N CYS A 75 -3.29 -5.56 5.13
CA CYS A 75 -3.35 -5.74 6.58
C CYS A 75 -4.74 -5.37 7.11
N ARG A 76 -5.23 -4.16 6.80
CA ARG A 76 -6.62 -3.76 6.99
C ARG A 76 -7.00 -2.74 5.93
N THR A 77 -8.04 -3.02 5.14
CA THR A 77 -8.46 -2.15 4.03
C THR A 77 -9.45 -1.07 4.47
N SER A 78 -9.71 -0.08 3.61
CA SER A 78 -10.56 1.09 3.93
C SER A 78 -12.06 0.89 3.71
N ASN A 79 -12.47 -0.21 3.07
CA ASN A 79 -13.88 -0.52 2.81
C ASN A 79 -14.63 -0.96 4.07
N SER A 80 -15.94 -0.72 4.13
CA SER A 80 -16.80 -1.06 5.27
C SER A 80 -16.73 -2.55 5.64
N GLY A 81 -16.79 -3.45 4.66
CA GLY A 81 -16.69 -4.90 4.88
C GLY A 81 -15.34 -5.41 5.39
N ALA A 82 -14.36 -4.53 5.66
CA ALA A 82 -13.11 -4.94 6.30
C ALA A 82 -13.36 -5.55 7.69
N GLU A 83 -14.35 -5.02 8.43
CA GLU A 83 -14.65 -5.46 9.80
C GLU A 83 -15.14 -6.92 9.89
N GLU A 84 -15.73 -7.45 8.82
CA GLU A 84 -16.28 -8.81 8.76
C GLU A 84 -15.22 -9.88 9.09
N PHE A 85 -13.96 -9.65 8.72
CA PHE A 85 -12.87 -10.58 8.96
C PHE A 85 -11.70 -9.95 9.69
N PHE A 86 -11.24 -8.77 9.27
CA PHE A 86 -10.01 -8.18 9.80
C PHE A 86 -10.14 -7.80 11.28
N ASP A 87 -11.34 -7.46 11.73
CA ASP A 87 -11.59 -7.00 13.09
C ASP A 87 -12.06 -8.13 14.03
N LEU A 88 -12.05 -9.38 13.55
CA LEU A 88 -12.33 -10.54 14.38
C LEU A 88 -11.20 -10.76 15.41
N PRO A 89 -11.52 -11.21 16.65
CA PRO A 89 -10.51 -11.58 17.62
C PRO A 89 -9.60 -12.70 17.11
N PHE A 90 -8.29 -12.53 17.27
CA PHE A 90 -7.33 -13.58 16.98
C PHE A 90 -7.13 -14.45 18.22
N SER A 91 -7.65 -15.69 18.15
CA SER A 91 -7.68 -16.64 19.27
C SER A 91 -6.31 -16.82 19.93
N GLY A 92 -6.31 -16.87 21.26
CA GLY A 92 -5.09 -17.01 22.07
C GLY A 92 -4.27 -15.72 22.21
N SER A 93 -4.81 -14.56 21.83
CA SER A 93 -4.17 -13.26 22.00
C SER A 93 -5.18 -12.15 22.29
N HIS A 94 -4.70 -10.99 22.73
CA HIS A 94 -5.50 -9.76 22.84
C HIS A 94 -5.64 -8.99 21.51
N ARG A 95 -5.16 -9.57 20.39
CA ARG A 95 -5.11 -8.92 19.08
C ARG A 95 -6.34 -9.26 18.25
N LEU A 96 -6.66 -8.37 17.33
CA LEU A 96 -7.55 -8.61 16.19
C LEU A 96 -6.75 -9.20 15.03
N LEU A 97 -7.45 -9.81 14.07
CA LEU A 97 -6.82 -10.50 12.94
C LEU A 97 -5.87 -9.57 12.16
N TYR A 98 -6.24 -8.31 11.90
CA TYR A 98 -5.36 -7.39 11.20
C TYR A 98 -4.05 -7.10 11.94
N GLU A 99 -4.08 -7.00 13.27
CA GLU A 99 -2.87 -6.78 14.07
C GLU A 99 -1.96 -7.99 14.00
N GLN A 100 -2.55 -9.19 14.05
CA GLN A 100 -1.80 -10.44 13.93
C GLN A 100 -1.20 -10.61 12.53
N ILE A 101 -1.90 -10.19 11.48
CA ILE A 101 -1.37 -10.13 10.11
C ILE A 101 -0.14 -9.21 10.07
N GLY A 102 -0.27 -7.98 10.56
CA GLY A 102 0.84 -7.02 10.62
C GLY A 102 2.07 -7.56 11.35
N LEU A 103 1.87 -8.14 12.56
CA LEU A 103 2.93 -8.77 13.34
C LEU A 103 3.59 -9.93 12.57
N THR A 104 2.79 -10.78 11.92
CA THR A 104 3.29 -11.95 11.20
C THR A 104 4.16 -11.54 10.01
N ILE A 105 3.70 -10.55 9.23
CA ILE A 105 4.48 -10.04 8.09
C ILE A 105 5.78 -9.41 8.58
N SER A 106 5.69 -8.56 9.60
CA SER A 106 6.82 -7.87 10.23
C SER A 106 7.91 -8.82 10.69
N GLU A 107 7.55 -9.77 11.57
CA GLU A 107 8.53 -10.58 12.30
C GLU A 107 8.94 -11.86 11.56
N LYS A 108 8.03 -12.42 10.74
CA LYS A 108 8.27 -13.73 10.12
C LYS A 108 8.57 -13.63 8.63
N TRP A 109 7.87 -12.78 7.89
CA TRP A 109 7.94 -12.79 6.42
C TRP A 109 8.96 -11.81 5.87
N ASN A 110 9.17 -10.67 6.54
CA ASN A 110 9.97 -9.56 6.04
C ASN A 110 11.50 -9.76 6.14
N GLN A 111 11.99 -10.96 5.83
CA GLN A 111 13.41 -11.32 5.94
C GLN A 111 14.30 -10.48 5.01
N ASN A 112 13.77 -10.07 3.86
CA ASN A 112 14.49 -9.26 2.86
C ASN A 112 14.27 -7.74 3.03
N ARG A 113 13.52 -7.30 4.06
CA ARG A 113 13.18 -5.88 4.30
C ARG A 113 12.49 -5.16 3.14
N ASN A 114 11.73 -5.91 2.35
CA ASN A 114 10.97 -5.43 1.18
C ASN A 114 9.47 -5.75 1.26
N CYS A 115 9.01 -6.23 2.42
CA CYS A 115 7.59 -6.34 2.73
C CYS A 115 7.10 -5.03 3.34
N TYR A 116 5.94 -4.61 2.90
CA TYR A 116 5.26 -3.38 3.29
C TYR A 116 3.79 -3.70 3.62
N LEU A 117 3.13 -2.79 4.32
CA LEU A 117 1.73 -2.98 4.72
C LEU A 117 0.81 -2.10 3.90
N VAL A 118 -0.41 -2.56 3.66
CA VAL A 118 -1.52 -1.73 3.16
C VAL A 118 -2.48 -1.51 4.32
N LEU A 119 -2.63 -0.24 4.73
CA LEU A 119 -3.44 0.19 5.87
C LEU A 119 -4.46 1.25 5.43
N GLY A 120 -5.75 0.96 5.56
CA GLY A 120 -6.82 1.86 5.15
C GLY A 120 -6.79 3.19 5.90
N GLY A 121 -6.74 4.30 5.18
CA GLY A 121 -6.65 5.65 5.75
C GLY A 121 -7.96 6.20 6.36
N THR A 122 -9.04 5.41 6.36
CA THR A 122 -10.36 5.82 6.87
C THR A 122 -10.57 5.49 8.35
N HIS A 123 -9.69 4.70 8.96
CA HIS A 123 -9.88 4.19 10.33
C HIS A 123 -8.60 4.31 11.16
N MET A 124 -8.42 5.49 11.75
CA MET A 124 -7.17 5.84 12.44
C MET A 124 -6.81 4.92 13.62
N ASP A 125 -7.79 4.39 14.35
CA ASP A 125 -7.51 3.52 15.50
C ASP A 125 -6.86 2.22 15.11
N SER A 126 -7.35 1.59 14.04
CA SER A 126 -6.74 0.38 13.49
C SER A 126 -5.32 0.63 12.99
N LEU A 127 -5.11 1.79 12.35
CA LEU A 127 -3.82 2.19 11.84
C LEU A 127 -2.84 2.40 13.00
N LYS A 128 -3.22 3.14 14.05
CA LYS A 128 -2.43 3.30 15.29
C LYS A 128 -2.01 1.96 15.87
N ARG A 129 -2.96 1.06 16.09
CA ARG A 129 -2.72 -0.27 16.65
C ARG A 129 -1.73 -1.11 15.83
N VAL A 130 -1.88 -1.13 14.50
CA VAL A 130 -0.89 -1.82 13.64
C VAL A 130 0.47 -1.16 13.71
N ARG A 131 0.51 0.17 13.76
CA ARG A 131 1.77 0.91 13.78
C ARG A 131 2.52 0.80 15.10
N GLU A 132 1.84 0.64 16.23
CA GLU A 132 2.48 0.28 17.51
C GLU A 132 3.29 -1.02 17.38
N ILE A 133 2.79 -1.96 16.56
CA ILE A 133 3.45 -3.25 16.30
C ILE A 133 4.54 -3.12 15.22
N THR A 134 4.28 -2.32 14.18
CA THR A 134 5.05 -2.32 12.92
C THR A 134 5.67 -0.96 12.58
N ASN A 135 6.02 -0.16 13.59
CA ASN A 135 6.55 1.20 13.44
C ASN A 135 7.81 1.30 12.59
N HIS A 136 8.51 0.18 12.39
CA HIS A 136 9.73 0.09 11.61
C HIS A 136 9.49 -0.26 10.12
N MET A 137 8.25 -0.50 9.71
CA MET A 137 7.89 -0.83 8.33
C MET A 137 7.37 0.39 7.57
N ILE A 138 7.47 0.38 6.24
CA ILE A 138 6.75 1.33 5.38
C ILE A 138 5.33 0.81 5.19
N ALA A 139 4.35 1.72 5.14
CA ALA A 139 2.96 1.39 4.85
C ALA A 139 2.35 2.26 3.75
N LEU A 140 1.65 1.63 2.82
CA LEU A 140 0.78 2.25 1.83
C LEU A 140 -0.59 2.54 2.44
N VAL A 141 -1.01 3.79 2.37
CA VAL A 141 -2.28 4.28 2.92
C VAL A 141 -3.22 4.69 1.78
N PRO A 142 -4.05 3.77 1.28
CA PRO A 142 -5.12 4.12 0.35
C PRO A 142 -6.29 4.79 1.08
N GLY A 143 -7.08 5.55 0.32
CA GLY A 143 -8.36 6.09 0.79
C GLY A 143 -8.31 7.54 1.29
N ILE A 144 -7.24 8.27 1.02
CA ILE A 144 -7.18 9.71 1.24
C ILE A 144 -8.07 10.44 0.22
N GLY A 145 -8.81 11.45 0.67
CA GLY A 145 -9.71 12.25 -0.16
C GLY A 145 -11.07 11.59 -0.35
N HIS A 146 -11.29 10.95 -1.50
CA HIS A 146 -12.63 10.51 -1.94
C HIS A 146 -13.30 9.47 -1.01
N GLN A 147 -12.52 8.70 -0.24
CA GLN A 147 -13.06 7.74 0.73
C GLN A 147 -13.22 8.33 2.14
N GLY A 148 -12.99 9.64 2.31
CA GLY A 148 -13.18 10.36 3.56
C GLY A 148 -11.94 10.45 4.46
N GLY A 149 -10.83 9.76 4.12
CA GLY A 149 -9.57 9.91 4.85
C GLY A 149 -8.98 11.31 4.65
N GLN A 150 -8.61 11.98 5.73
CA GLN A 150 -7.99 13.31 5.70
C GLN A 150 -6.53 13.23 6.15
N ILE A 151 -5.64 13.91 5.45
CA ILE A 151 -4.21 13.96 5.79
C ILE A 151 -4.01 14.53 7.20
N ALA A 152 -4.80 15.54 7.58
CA ALA A 152 -4.76 16.12 8.92
C ALA A 152 -5.00 15.09 10.05
N SER A 153 -5.75 14.01 9.80
CA SER A 153 -5.98 12.95 10.79
C SER A 153 -4.69 12.21 11.19
N PHE A 154 -3.61 12.34 10.41
CA PHE A 154 -2.31 11.72 10.65
C PHE A 154 -1.36 12.59 11.48
N GLN A 155 -1.74 13.82 11.85
CA GLN A 155 -0.89 14.72 12.66
C GLN A 155 -0.51 14.11 14.00
N ASN A 156 -1.46 13.50 14.72
CA ASN A 156 -1.16 12.87 16.02
C ASN A 156 -0.46 11.52 15.88
N LEU A 157 -0.41 10.98 14.66
CA LEU A 157 0.28 9.74 14.37
C LEU A 157 1.78 9.99 14.13
N SER A 158 2.12 11.17 13.62
CA SER A 158 3.49 11.49 13.26
C SER A 158 4.44 11.64 14.44
N GLU A 159 3.95 12.21 15.53
CA GLU A 159 4.72 12.39 16.76
C GLU A 159 5.10 11.04 17.41
N SER A 160 4.28 10.00 17.23
CA SER A 160 4.48 8.67 17.81
C SER A 160 5.29 7.72 16.91
N LEU A 161 5.33 7.95 15.59
CA LEU A 161 5.76 6.95 14.60
C LEU A 161 6.95 7.36 13.73
N SER A 162 7.75 8.31 14.20
CA SER A 162 8.90 8.97 13.53
C SER A 162 10.03 8.08 12.99
N LYS A 163 9.85 6.75 12.88
CA LYS A 163 10.88 5.83 12.40
C LYS A 163 10.76 5.47 10.91
N ASN A 164 9.55 5.41 10.31
CA ASN A 164 9.39 5.02 8.90
C ASN A 164 8.20 5.67 8.17
N PRO A 165 8.35 5.94 6.85
CA PRO A 165 7.39 6.72 6.08
C PRO A 165 6.07 6.00 5.77
N LEU A 166 5.02 6.80 5.60
CA LEU A 166 3.73 6.41 5.03
C LEU A 166 3.67 6.86 3.56
N ILE A 167 3.25 5.96 2.68
CA ILE A 167 2.97 6.27 1.28
C ILE A 167 1.48 6.55 1.16
N PHE A 168 1.09 7.82 1.02
CA PHE A 168 -0.30 8.18 0.80
C PHE A 168 -0.71 7.96 -0.65
N HIS A 169 -1.71 7.11 -0.88
CA HIS A 169 -2.24 6.85 -2.22
C HIS A 169 -3.52 7.65 -2.49
N SER A 170 -3.49 8.42 -3.58
CA SER A 170 -4.62 9.18 -4.10
C SER A 170 -4.76 8.99 -5.59
N SER A 171 -5.98 8.66 -6.03
CA SER A 171 -6.29 8.36 -7.44
C SER A 171 -7.39 9.27 -7.96
N ARG A 172 -8.65 9.05 -7.56
CA ARG A 172 -9.81 9.78 -8.12
C ARG A 172 -9.75 11.29 -7.94
N SER A 173 -9.28 11.79 -6.79
CA SER A 173 -9.17 13.24 -6.56
C SER A 173 -8.07 13.90 -7.39
N ILE A 174 -7.12 13.13 -7.93
CA ILE A 174 -6.07 13.63 -8.84
C ILE A 174 -6.51 13.43 -10.30
N ILE A 175 -6.80 12.19 -10.69
CA ILE A 175 -7.11 11.82 -12.09
C ILE A 175 -8.38 12.50 -12.58
N TYR A 176 -9.37 12.69 -11.71
CA TYR A 176 -10.65 13.33 -12.05
C TYR A 176 -10.81 14.72 -11.45
N ALA A 177 -9.70 15.41 -11.15
CA ALA A 177 -9.73 16.81 -10.73
C ALA A 177 -10.40 17.73 -11.76
N SER A 178 -10.39 17.33 -13.04
CA SER A 178 -11.23 17.92 -14.08
C SER A 178 -11.61 16.87 -15.13
N LYS A 179 -12.76 17.08 -15.77
CA LYS A 179 -13.24 16.31 -16.93
C LYS A 179 -13.07 17.08 -18.25
N GLU A 180 -12.54 18.30 -18.16
CA GLU A 180 -12.38 19.21 -19.29
C GLU A 180 -10.97 19.08 -19.91
N ARG A 181 -10.69 19.90 -20.93
CA ARG A 181 -9.39 19.92 -21.62
C ARG A 181 -8.22 20.33 -20.74
N ASP A 182 -8.47 20.89 -19.56
CA ASP A 182 -7.47 21.28 -18.56
C ASP A 182 -7.10 20.15 -17.58
N PHE A 183 -7.58 18.91 -17.80
CA PHE A 183 -7.37 17.78 -16.89
C PHE A 183 -5.92 17.61 -16.43
N ALA A 184 -4.94 17.73 -17.33
CA ALA A 184 -3.53 17.56 -16.99
C ALA A 184 -3.04 18.64 -15.99
N GLN A 185 -3.46 19.89 -16.18
CA GLN A 185 -3.11 21.00 -15.28
C GLN A 185 -3.81 20.84 -13.93
N LYS A 186 -5.09 20.44 -13.93
CA LYS A 186 -5.87 20.22 -12.71
C LYS A 186 -5.39 19.02 -11.91
N SER A 187 -5.02 17.92 -12.55
CA SER A 187 -4.39 16.77 -11.89
C SER A 187 -3.06 17.15 -11.26
N ARG A 188 -2.22 17.93 -11.97
CA ARG A 188 -0.96 18.44 -11.40
C ARG A 188 -1.21 19.31 -10.17
N GLN A 189 -2.16 20.24 -10.25
CA GLN A 189 -2.52 21.10 -9.14
C GLN A 189 -2.97 20.28 -7.92
N ALA A 190 -3.90 19.35 -8.10
CA ALA A 190 -4.39 18.48 -7.02
C ALA A 190 -3.27 17.63 -6.39
N ALA A 191 -2.32 17.14 -7.20
CA ALA A 191 -1.16 16.41 -6.69
C ALA A 191 -0.23 17.30 -5.85
N LEU A 192 0.03 18.53 -6.29
CA LEU A 192 0.86 19.50 -5.54
C LEU A 192 0.19 19.95 -4.23
N GLU A 193 -1.12 20.18 -4.24
CA GLU A 193 -1.89 20.47 -3.03
C GLU A 193 -1.78 19.32 -2.03
N MET A 194 -1.89 18.07 -2.48
CA MET A 194 -1.71 16.90 -1.63
C MET A 194 -0.30 16.81 -1.03
N VAL A 195 0.74 17.08 -1.83
CA VAL A 195 2.12 17.14 -1.33
C VAL A 195 2.27 18.20 -0.26
N HIS A 196 1.67 19.38 -0.46
CA HIS A 196 1.70 20.46 0.53
C HIS A 196 0.99 20.08 1.83
N GLU A 197 -0.16 19.41 1.76
CA GLU A 197 -0.85 18.89 2.96
C GLU A 197 -0.01 17.84 3.70
N ILE A 198 0.69 16.95 2.99
CA ILE A 198 1.58 15.96 3.60
C ILE A 198 2.76 16.65 4.30
N GLN A 199 3.34 17.69 3.69
CA GLN A 199 4.45 18.45 4.26
C GLN A 199 4.08 19.14 5.59
N LYS A 200 2.81 19.53 5.76
CA LYS A 200 2.31 20.11 7.02
C LYS A 200 2.32 19.12 8.18
N LEU A 201 2.46 17.82 7.93
CA LEU A 201 2.53 16.82 8.99
C LEU A 201 3.90 16.79 9.71
N GLY A 202 4.92 17.45 9.14
CA GLY A 202 6.28 17.52 9.68
C GLY A 202 7.29 16.67 8.89
N ASP A 203 8.57 16.97 9.11
CA ASP A 203 9.69 16.26 8.47
C ASP A 203 9.82 14.84 9.05
N GLY A 204 9.91 13.82 8.17
CA GLY A 204 10.16 12.41 8.56
C GLY A 204 9.01 11.41 8.37
N LEU A 205 7.91 11.79 7.71
CA LEU A 205 6.72 10.95 7.55
C LEU A 205 6.51 10.35 6.16
N TRP A 206 7.31 10.75 5.18
CA TRP A 206 7.17 10.38 3.78
C TRP A 206 8.55 10.30 3.13
#